data_AF-A0A844DM48-F1
#
_entry.id   AF-A0A844DM48-F1
#
_cell.length_a   1.000
_cell.length_b   1.000
_cell.length_c   1.000
_cell.angle_alpha   90.00
_cell.angle_beta   90.00
_cell.angle_gamma   90.00
#
_symmetry.space_group_name_H-M   'P 1'
#
loop_
_entity.id
_entity.type
_entity.pdbx_description
1 polymer ?
#
loop_
_entity_poly.entity_id
_entity_poly.type
_entity_poly.pdbx_seq_one_letter_code
_entity_poly.pdbx_strand_id
1 'polypeptide(L)'
;MKISEKCKVIAAGTIVAALMAGTALPALAISPAGCTSLAQIEEMNDDEEAQVQALKAAIAKVNVKYDEVQRSWQFDSPIYDKAEKNKTCCLSPWIYIFDGCKDVYFDEDFSYNGSSCIDLNTVYVRAGDNLYSYECDPDYTDYAYDTDKKVWWALSNFEMEPSEIDWLREMLSAKTIITRYSGASGAQYDYTWTADDRQAVTDMVNLYDLLVAASPEVREKALRN
;
A
#
# COMPACT_ATOMS: atom_id res chain seq x y z
N MET A 1 -16.64 -13.58 11.92
CA MET A 1 -15.97 -12.45 11.28
C MET A 1 -15.77 -11.37 12.34
N LYS A 2 -14.59 -11.36 12.95
CA LYS A 2 -14.16 -10.16 13.69
C LYS A 2 -13.78 -9.16 12.59
N ILE A 3 -14.21 -7.92 12.72
CA ILE A 3 -13.70 -6.88 11.84
C ILE A 3 -12.30 -6.60 12.37
N SER A 4 -11.26 -6.68 11.53
CA SER A 4 -9.92 -6.25 11.92
C SER A 4 -9.99 -4.77 12.32
N GLU A 5 -9.68 -4.46 13.58
CA GLU A 5 -9.74 -3.09 14.07
C GLU A 5 -8.47 -2.34 13.64
N LYS A 6 -8.67 -1.22 12.95
CA LYS A 6 -7.61 -0.32 12.48
C LYS A 6 -7.77 1.05 13.13
N CYS A 7 -6.67 1.63 13.61
CA CYS A 7 -6.71 2.92 14.29
C CYS A 7 -5.44 3.76 14.05
N LYS A 8 -5.63 5.09 13.94
CA LYS A 8 -4.56 6.09 13.88
C LYS A 8 -4.57 6.94 15.16
N VAL A 9 -3.40 7.11 15.78
CA VAL A 9 -3.18 8.00 16.92
C VAL A 9 -2.09 9.02 16.58
N ILE A 10 -2.40 10.31 16.76
CA ILE A 10 -1.44 11.42 16.60
C ILE A 10 -0.79 11.70 17.95
N ALA A 11 0.52 11.50 18.08
CA ALA A 11 1.23 11.93 19.27
C ALA A 11 1.36 13.47 19.24
N ALA A 12 0.87 14.16 20.27
CA ALA A 12 0.92 15.62 20.33
C ALA A 12 2.37 16.14 20.49
N GLY A 13 3.03 16.46 19.37
CA GLY A 13 4.25 17.26 19.31
C GLY A 13 3.92 18.69 18.88
N THR A 14 4.25 19.69 19.71
CA THR A 14 4.03 21.12 19.45
C THR A 14 4.62 21.57 18.11
N ILE A 15 3.77 22.02 17.18
CA ILE A 15 4.17 22.62 15.89
C ILE A 15 4.41 24.13 16.08
N VAL A 16 5.63 24.59 15.80
CA VAL A 16 5.91 26.01 15.53
C VAL A 16 5.63 26.24 14.04
N ALA A 17 4.53 26.95 13.73
CA ALA A 17 4.20 27.35 12.37
C ALA A 17 5.07 28.55 11.94
N ALA A 18 5.89 28.39 10.90
CA ALA A 18 6.50 29.49 10.17
C ALA A 18 5.70 29.73 8.89
N LEU A 19 4.89 30.80 8.87
CA LEU A 19 4.29 31.34 7.65
C LEU A 19 5.40 31.95 6.78
N MET A 20 5.51 31.52 5.53
CA MET A 20 6.16 32.31 4.48
C MET A 20 5.22 32.42 3.28
N ALA A 21 4.70 33.62 3.07
CA ALA A 21 3.98 34.01 1.88
C ALA A 21 4.96 34.23 0.72
N GLY A 22 4.66 33.66 -0.46
CA GLY A 22 5.39 33.90 -1.69
C GLY A 22 4.64 33.35 -2.89
N THR A 23 4.08 34.23 -3.71
CA THR A 23 3.38 33.91 -4.95
C THR A 23 4.36 33.53 -6.07
N ALA A 24 4.25 32.32 -6.62
CA ALA A 24 4.73 31.98 -7.97
C ALA A 24 4.03 30.71 -8.51
N LEU A 25 3.40 30.86 -9.68
CA LEU A 25 2.98 29.92 -10.77
C LEU A 25 2.73 28.41 -10.48
N PRO A 26 1.80 27.75 -11.22
CA PRO A 26 1.48 26.34 -11.01
C PRO A 26 2.62 25.47 -11.52
N ALA A 27 3.59 25.18 -10.67
CA ALA A 27 4.37 23.96 -10.78
C ALA A 27 3.40 22.82 -10.42
N LEU A 28 3.22 21.85 -11.31
CA LEU A 28 2.56 20.58 -11.03
C LEU A 28 3.22 20.00 -9.77
N ALA A 29 2.57 20.21 -8.63
CA ALA A 29 3.14 19.88 -7.34
C ALA A 29 3.02 18.37 -7.16
N ILE A 30 4.08 17.66 -7.56
CA ILE A 30 4.31 16.30 -7.09
C ILE A 30 4.34 16.40 -5.56
N SER A 31 3.43 15.68 -4.90
CA SER A 31 3.43 15.55 -3.44
C SER A 31 4.84 15.20 -2.97
N PRO A 32 5.33 15.67 -1.81
CA PRO A 32 6.63 15.25 -1.27
C PRO A 32 6.82 13.72 -1.19
N ALA A 33 5.71 12.96 -1.19
CA ALA A 33 5.67 11.50 -1.20
C ALA A 33 5.76 10.83 -2.60
N GLY A 34 5.81 11.60 -3.69
CA GLY A 34 5.82 11.06 -5.06
C GLY A 34 4.45 10.52 -5.52
N CYS A 35 3.39 10.72 -4.74
CA CYS A 35 2.04 10.36 -5.14
C CYS A 35 1.48 11.36 -6.18
N THR A 36 0.72 10.85 -7.15
CA THR A 36 -0.02 11.67 -8.11
C THR A 36 -1.01 12.55 -7.34
N SER A 37 -1.07 13.84 -7.68
CA SER A 37 -2.01 14.77 -7.04
C SER A 37 -3.40 14.69 -7.67
N LEU A 38 -4.44 15.01 -6.89
CA LEU A 38 -5.82 15.10 -7.39
C LEU A 38 -5.94 16.05 -8.59
N ALA A 39 -5.23 17.18 -8.58
CA ALA A 39 -5.23 18.12 -9.69
C ALA A 39 -4.67 17.53 -10.99
N GLN A 40 -3.63 16.69 -10.91
CA GLN A 40 -3.10 15.98 -12.09
C GLN A 40 -4.10 14.96 -12.64
N ILE A 41 -4.84 14.29 -11.76
CA ILE A 41 -5.89 13.35 -12.16
C ILE A 41 -7.06 14.10 -12.82
N GLU A 42 -7.49 15.22 -12.24
CA GLU A 42 -8.56 16.06 -12.80
C GLU A 42 -8.20 16.59 -14.19
N GLU A 43 -6.96 17.05 -14.41
CA GLU A 43 -6.50 17.49 -15.73
C GLU A 43 -6.48 16.34 -16.76
N MET A 44 -6.19 15.12 -16.33
CA MET A 44 -6.23 13.93 -17.19
C MET A 44 -7.64 13.43 -17.49
N ASN A 45 -8.65 13.83 -16.69
CA ASN A 45 -10.01 13.34 -16.86
C ASN A 45 -10.72 13.83 -18.13
N ASP A 46 -10.17 14.84 -18.81
CA ASP A 46 -10.69 15.33 -20.08
C ASP A 46 -10.16 14.57 -21.32
N ASP A 47 -9.21 13.63 -21.15
CA ASP A 47 -8.58 12.87 -22.23
C ASP A 47 -8.45 11.37 -21.91
N GLU A 48 -9.36 10.56 -22.47
CA GLU A 48 -9.35 9.10 -22.31
C GLU A 48 -8.04 8.43 -22.75
N GLU A 49 -7.40 8.91 -23.82
CA GLU A 49 -6.17 8.29 -24.30
C GLU A 49 -5.02 8.57 -23.34
N ALA A 50 -4.96 9.79 -22.79
CA ALA A 50 -3.99 10.13 -21.74
C ALA A 50 -4.19 9.26 -20.49
N GLN A 51 -5.43 9.00 -20.07
CA GLN A 51 -5.72 8.08 -18.97
C GLN A 51 -5.27 6.65 -19.27
N VAL A 52 -5.55 6.13 -20.48
CA VAL A 52 -5.10 4.79 -20.90
C VAL A 52 -3.58 4.67 -20.82
N GLN A 53 -2.84 5.65 -21.34
CA GLN A 53 -1.37 5.62 -21.33
C GLN A 53 -0.80 5.72 -19.91
N ALA A 54 -1.37 6.56 -19.05
CA ALA A 54 -0.95 6.67 -17.66
C ALA A 54 -1.22 5.38 -16.87
N LEU A 55 -2.38 4.75 -17.08
CA LEU A 55 -2.67 3.44 -16.52
C LEU A 55 -1.67 2.39 -17.01
N LYS A 56 -1.41 2.30 -18.32
CA LYS A 56 -0.41 1.36 -18.87
C LYS A 56 0.97 1.57 -18.25
N ALA A 57 1.38 2.83 -18.04
CA ALA A 57 2.65 3.16 -17.40
C ALA A 57 2.70 2.76 -15.92
N ALA A 58 1.60 2.93 -15.18
CA ALA A 58 1.51 2.51 -13.77
C ALA A 58 1.46 0.97 -13.63
N ILE A 59 0.65 0.32 -14.47
CA ILE A 59 0.49 -1.14 -14.54
C ILE A 59 1.84 -1.82 -14.85
N ALA A 60 2.69 -1.23 -15.69
CA ALA A 60 4.01 -1.76 -16.02
C ALA A 60 4.98 -1.85 -14.83
N LYS A 61 4.66 -1.22 -13.69
CA LYS A 61 5.49 -1.24 -12.48
C LYS A 61 5.09 -2.30 -11.47
N VAL A 62 3.96 -2.98 -11.68
CA VAL A 62 3.38 -3.93 -10.73
C VAL A 62 3.24 -5.31 -11.37
N ASN A 63 3.01 -6.33 -10.55
CA ASN A 63 2.75 -7.67 -11.03
C ASN A 63 1.26 -7.81 -11.35
N VAL A 64 0.90 -8.23 -12.55
CA VAL A 64 -0.50 -8.31 -13.00
C VAL A 64 -0.90 -9.74 -13.28
N LYS A 65 -2.05 -10.15 -12.76
CA LYS A 65 -2.66 -11.46 -13.02
C LYS A 65 -4.10 -11.26 -13.49
N TYR A 66 -4.51 -12.05 -14.47
CA TYR A 66 -5.90 -12.12 -14.91
C TYR A 66 -6.46 -13.50 -14.59
N ASP A 67 -7.59 -13.55 -13.90
CA ASP A 67 -8.37 -14.76 -13.69
C ASP A 67 -9.47 -14.84 -14.76
N GLU A 68 -9.36 -15.82 -15.67
CA GLU A 68 -10.35 -16.02 -16.75
C GLU A 68 -11.71 -16.48 -16.24
N VAL A 69 -11.76 -17.20 -15.10
CA VAL A 69 -12.97 -17.78 -14.53
C VAL A 69 -13.77 -16.71 -13.81
N GLN A 70 -13.11 -15.97 -12.93
CA GLN A 70 -13.74 -14.87 -12.19
C GLN A 70 -13.84 -13.59 -13.03
N ARG A 71 -13.15 -13.55 -14.18
CA ARG A 71 -12.99 -12.36 -15.02
C ARG A 71 -12.55 -11.17 -14.18
N SER A 72 -11.39 -11.31 -13.54
CA SER A 72 -10.87 -10.31 -12.63
C SER A 72 -9.40 -10.06 -12.86
N TRP A 73 -8.95 -8.86 -12.51
CA TRP A 73 -7.55 -8.48 -12.52
C TRP A 73 -7.06 -8.27 -11.10
N GLN A 74 -5.91 -8.84 -10.81
CA GLN A 74 -5.17 -8.64 -9.57
C GLN A 74 -3.85 -7.95 -9.90
N PHE A 75 -3.54 -6.91 -9.13
CA PHE A 75 -2.29 -6.16 -9.21
C PHE A 75 -1.56 -6.31 -7.88
N ASP A 76 -0.45 -7.01 -7.88
CA ASP A 76 0.36 -7.25 -6.70
C ASP A 76 1.55 -6.31 -6.66
N SER A 77 1.85 -5.74 -5.49
CA SER A 77 3.08 -5.00 -5.30
C SER A 77 4.30 -5.92 -5.52
N PRO A 78 5.30 -5.49 -6.31
CA PRO A 78 6.50 -6.30 -6.55
C PRO A 78 7.38 -6.44 -5.31
N ILE A 79 7.10 -5.70 -4.22
CA ILE A 79 7.87 -5.76 -2.99
C ILE A 79 7.77 -7.13 -2.31
N TYR A 80 6.64 -7.82 -2.43
CA TYR A 80 6.43 -9.12 -1.80
C TYR A 80 7.44 -10.16 -2.30
N ASP A 81 7.55 -10.33 -3.62
CA ASP A 81 8.49 -11.28 -4.23
C ASP A 81 9.95 -10.95 -3.86
N LYS A 82 10.26 -9.64 -3.81
CA LYS A 82 11.58 -9.16 -3.40
C LYS A 82 11.86 -9.46 -1.94
N ALA A 83 10.89 -9.24 -1.06
CA ALA A 83 10.99 -9.51 0.37
C ALA A 83 11.13 -11.01 0.64
N GLU A 84 10.35 -11.85 -0.03
CA GLU A 84 10.43 -13.31 0.06
C GLU A 84 11.80 -13.85 -0.40
N LYS A 85 12.32 -13.32 -1.51
CA LYS A 85 13.65 -13.68 -2.00
C LYS A 85 14.76 -13.28 -1.03
N ASN A 86 14.63 -12.09 -0.43
CA ASN A 86 15.65 -11.53 0.45
C ASN A 86 15.45 -11.88 1.93
N LYS A 87 14.37 -12.58 2.26
CA LYS A 87 13.96 -12.93 3.63
C LYS A 87 13.83 -11.71 4.52
N THR A 88 13.24 -10.64 3.97
CA THR A 88 12.94 -9.41 4.68
C THR A 88 11.44 -9.29 4.94
N CYS A 89 11.07 -8.39 5.84
CA CYS A 89 9.68 -8.04 6.07
C CYS A 89 9.22 -7.03 5.00
N CYS A 90 7.91 -6.89 4.81
CA CYS A 90 7.33 -5.81 4.00
C CYS A 90 5.87 -5.51 4.39
N LEU A 91 5.40 -4.33 4.00
CA LEU A 91 4.00 -4.04 3.73
C LEU A 91 3.82 -4.12 2.21
N SER A 92 2.94 -4.99 1.74
CA SER A 92 2.69 -5.22 0.32
C SER A 92 1.23 -4.96 -0.03
N PRO A 93 0.91 -3.80 -0.63
CA PRO A 93 -0.44 -3.55 -1.12
C PRO A 93 -0.75 -4.41 -2.35
N TRP A 94 -2.02 -4.72 -2.54
CA TRP A 94 -2.53 -5.33 -3.76
C TRP A 94 -3.92 -4.77 -4.10
N ILE A 95 -4.26 -4.79 -5.38
CA ILE A 95 -5.52 -4.26 -5.91
C ILE A 95 -6.25 -5.38 -6.63
N TYR A 96 -7.56 -5.40 -6.49
CA TYR A 96 -8.42 -6.35 -7.18
C TYR A 96 -9.59 -5.63 -7.85
N ILE A 97 -9.90 -6.00 -9.08
CA ILE A 97 -11.04 -5.47 -9.84
C ILE A 97 -11.74 -6.60 -10.60
N PHE A 98 -13.07 -6.52 -10.69
CA PHE A 98 -13.84 -7.36 -11.62
C PHE A 98 -13.98 -6.67 -12.98
N ASP A 99 -13.88 -7.44 -14.07
CA ASP A 99 -14.01 -6.96 -15.44
C ASP A 99 -15.37 -6.29 -15.67
N GLY A 100 -15.36 -5.06 -16.19
CA GLY A 100 -16.56 -4.24 -16.39
C GLY A 100 -17.19 -3.67 -15.11
N CYS A 101 -16.59 -3.86 -13.94
CA CYS A 101 -17.07 -3.28 -12.69
C CYS A 101 -16.39 -1.95 -12.37
N LYS A 102 -17.14 -1.08 -11.69
CA LYS A 102 -16.66 0.24 -11.23
C LYS A 102 -15.80 0.13 -9.97
N ASP A 103 -16.03 -0.89 -9.15
CA ASP A 103 -15.42 -1.02 -7.83
C ASP A 103 -13.95 -1.43 -7.97
N VAL A 104 -13.09 -0.79 -7.18
CA VAL A 104 -11.66 -1.06 -7.10
C VAL A 104 -11.35 -1.36 -5.64
N TYR A 105 -10.94 -2.59 -5.37
CA TYR A 105 -10.60 -3.04 -4.02
C TYR A 105 -9.11 -2.85 -3.81
N PHE A 106 -8.72 -2.39 -2.62
CA PHE A 106 -7.34 -2.16 -2.24
C PHE A 106 -7.10 -2.82 -0.88
N ASP A 107 -6.15 -3.72 -0.84
CA ASP A 107 -5.82 -4.51 0.34
C ASP A 107 -4.33 -4.38 0.61
N GLU A 108 -3.91 -4.73 1.82
CA GLU A 108 -2.49 -4.78 2.18
C GLU A 108 -2.15 -6.00 3.02
N ASP A 109 -0.98 -6.56 2.73
CA ASP A 109 -0.40 -7.65 3.48
C ASP A 109 0.81 -7.16 4.28
N PHE A 110 0.83 -7.47 5.57
CA PHE A 110 2.04 -7.35 6.37
C PHE A 110 2.74 -8.70 6.45
N SER A 111 3.89 -8.82 5.79
CA SER A 111 4.72 -10.04 5.81
C SER A 111 5.93 -9.87 6.73
N TYR A 112 6.05 -10.76 7.71
CA TYR A 112 7.20 -10.91 8.59
C TYR A 112 8.07 -12.07 8.12
N ASN A 113 9.38 -11.84 8.04
CA ASN A 113 10.40 -12.87 7.90
C ASN A 113 11.48 -12.64 8.95
N GLY A 114 11.73 -13.63 9.82
CA GLY A 114 12.74 -13.49 10.86
C GLY A 114 13.23 -14.80 11.47
N SER A 115 14.10 -14.68 12.48
CA SER A 115 14.77 -15.82 13.11
C SER A 115 13.94 -16.52 14.18
N SER A 116 12.78 -15.98 14.55
CA SER A 116 11.95 -16.49 15.64
C SER A 116 10.48 -16.43 15.27
N CYS A 117 9.70 -17.38 15.77
CA CYS A 117 8.25 -17.42 15.56
C CYS A 117 7.61 -16.16 16.14
N ILE A 118 6.66 -15.57 15.41
CA ILE A 118 5.78 -14.51 15.91
C ILE A 118 4.35 -14.93 15.57
N ASP A 119 3.54 -15.12 16.62
CA ASP A 119 2.10 -15.35 16.56
C ASP A 119 1.39 -14.01 16.39
N LEU A 120 1.44 -13.44 15.17
CA LEU A 120 1.00 -12.07 14.87
C LEU A 120 -0.39 -11.77 15.47
N ASN A 121 -0.44 -10.70 16.27
CA ASN A 121 -1.66 -10.22 16.92
C ASN A 121 -1.94 -8.76 16.55
N THR A 122 -0.89 -7.94 16.47
CA THR A 122 -1.02 -6.53 16.09
C THR A 122 0.21 -6.10 15.32
N VAL A 123 -0.03 -5.37 14.23
CA VAL A 123 1.03 -4.65 13.54
C VAL A 123 0.91 -3.16 13.86
N TYR A 124 2.02 -2.54 14.21
CA TYR A 124 2.10 -1.10 14.43
C TYR A 124 2.98 -0.47 13.37
N VAL A 125 2.57 0.65 12.80
CA VAL A 125 3.40 1.45 11.90
C VAL A 125 3.64 2.81 12.54
N ARG A 126 4.90 3.14 12.81
CA ARG A 126 5.33 4.47 13.26
C ARG A 126 5.84 5.24 12.06
N ALA A 127 5.18 6.32 11.70
CA ALA A 127 5.63 7.22 10.64
C ALA A 127 5.62 8.67 11.15
N GLY A 128 6.81 9.19 11.47
CA GLY A 128 6.93 10.47 12.18
C GLY A 128 6.20 10.43 13.53
N ASP A 129 5.32 11.40 13.77
CA ASP A 129 4.55 11.50 15.03
C ASP A 129 3.29 10.61 15.05
N ASN A 130 2.92 10.03 13.91
CA ASN A 130 1.74 9.19 13.79
C ASN A 130 2.03 7.73 14.15
N LEU A 131 1.09 7.10 14.86
CA LEU A 131 1.03 5.66 15.07
C LEU A 131 -0.21 5.10 14.39
N TYR A 132 -0.01 4.11 13.54
CA TYR A 132 -1.09 3.31 12.95
C TYR A 132 -1.05 1.93 13.58
N SER A 133 -2.21 1.38 13.91
CA SER A 133 -2.35 0.07 14.55
C SER A 133 -3.33 -0.77 13.75
N TYR A 134 -2.97 -2.04 13.56
CA TYR A 134 -3.69 -3.02 12.77
C TYR A 134 -3.85 -4.27 13.61
N GLU A 135 -5.07 -4.54 14.09
CA GLU A 135 -5.37 -5.77 14.81
C GLU A 135 -5.56 -6.93 13.84
N CYS A 136 -4.70 -7.94 13.95
CA CYS A 136 -4.70 -9.10 13.06
C CYS A 136 -5.92 -9.98 13.33
N ASP A 137 -6.72 -10.25 12.29
CA ASP A 137 -7.78 -11.26 12.35
C ASP A 137 -7.14 -12.66 12.21
N PRO A 138 -7.33 -13.58 13.17
CA PRO A 138 -6.87 -14.96 13.05
C PRO A 138 -7.33 -15.69 11.78
N ASP A 139 -8.48 -15.30 11.19
CA ASP A 139 -9.00 -15.90 9.95
C ASP A 139 -8.17 -15.46 8.71
N TYR A 140 -7.43 -14.35 8.83
CA TYR A 140 -6.61 -13.75 7.77
C TYR A 140 -5.13 -13.65 8.15
N THR A 141 -4.71 -14.42 9.15
CA THR A 141 -3.35 -14.45 9.67
C THR A 141 -2.81 -15.87 9.67
N ASP A 142 -1.61 -16.06 9.12
CA ASP A 142 -0.92 -17.35 9.13
C ASP A 142 0.55 -17.17 9.49
N TYR A 143 1.18 -18.23 10.00
CA TYR A 143 2.60 -18.26 10.32
C TYR A 143 3.15 -19.68 10.29
N ALA A 144 4.37 -19.82 9.79
CA ALA A 144 5.03 -21.10 9.68
C ALA A 144 6.55 -20.94 9.67
N TYR A 145 7.25 -22.04 9.95
CA TYR A 145 8.68 -22.11 9.68
C TYR A 145 8.90 -22.62 8.26
N ASP A 146 9.45 -21.78 7.38
CA ASP A 146 9.85 -22.16 6.03
C ASP A 146 11.18 -22.93 6.12
N THR A 147 11.13 -24.24 5.88
CA THR A 147 12.31 -25.12 5.99
C THR A 147 13.37 -24.86 4.93
N ASP A 148 12.95 -24.41 3.74
CA ASP A 148 13.84 -24.18 2.61
C ASP A 148 14.56 -22.85 2.78
N LYS A 149 13.83 -21.82 3.21
CA LYS A 149 14.38 -20.50 3.51
C LYS A 149 15.03 -20.42 4.88
N LYS A 150 14.73 -21.34 5.80
CA LYS A 150 15.20 -21.38 7.20
C LYS A 150 14.84 -20.10 7.97
N VAL A 151 13.61 -19.64 7.81
CA VAL A 151 13.07 -18.46 8.49
C VAL A 151 11.68 -18.77 9.03
N TRP A 152 11.32 -18.07 10.10
CA TRP A 152 9.92 -17.95 10.50
C TRP A 152 9.27 -16.89 9.65
N TRP A 153 8.17 -17.27 9.03
CA TRP A 153 7.32 -16.42 8.23
C TRP A 153 5.98 -16.22 8.94
N ALA A 154 5.43 -15.01 8.86
CA ALA A 154 4.06 -14.74 9.27
C ALA A 154 3.45 -13.66 8.36
N LEU A 155 2.15 -13.75 8.09
CA LEU A 155 1.42 -12.79 7.27
C LEU A 155 0.08 -12.47 7.89
N SER A 156 -0.36 -11.22 7.77
CA SER A 156 -1.73 -10.79 8.04
C SER A 156 -2.21 -9.90 6.90
N ASN A 157 -3.41 -10.17 6.40
CA ASN A 157 -4.06 -9.41 5.34
C ASN A 157 -5.11 -8.42 5.90
N PHE A 158 -5.27 -7.28 5.24
CA PHE A 158 -6.22 -6.23 5.59
C PHE A 158 -6.86 -5.63 4.34
N GLU A 159 -8.19 -5.70 4.23
CA GLU A 159 -8.98 -4.90 3.28
C GLU A 159 -8.94 -3.43 3.71
N MET A 160 -8.64 -2.48 2.83
CA MET A 160 -8.50 -1.06 3.15
C MET A 160 -9.66 -0.21 2.63
N GLU A 161 -10.22 0.60 3.51
CA GLU A 161 -11.19 1.63 3.13
C GLU A 161 -10.47 2.82 2.48
N PRO A 162 -11.12 3.59 1.59
CA PRO A 162 -10.50 4.74 0.93
C PRO A 162 -9.83 5.73 1.90
N SER A 163 -10.42 5.97 3.08
CA SER A 163 -9.83 6.84 4.12
C SER A 163 -8.58 6.27 4.79
N GLU A 164 -8.39 4.96 4.73
CA GLU A 164 -7.21 4.28 5.30
C GLU A 164 -6.08 4.20 4.27
N ILE A 165 -6.40 4.21 2.98
CA ILE A 165 -5.38 4.38 1.92
C ILE A 165 -4.66 5.73 2.10
N ASP A 166 -5.34 6.77 2.60
CA ASP A 166 -4.70 8.04 2.94
C ASP A 166 -3.65 7.91 4.05
N TRP A 167 -3.74 6.91 4.93
CA TRP A 167 -2.69 6.64 5.91
C TRP A 167 -1.38 6.27 5.22
N LEU A 168 -1.42 5.54 4.11
CA LEU A 168 -0.22 5.22 3.34
C LEU A 168 0.43 6.48 2.76
N ARG A 169 -0.36 7.42 2.24
CA ARG A 169 0.13 8.73 1.75
C ARG A 169 0.78 9.54 2.87
N GLU A 170 0.15 9.57 4.04
CA GLU A 170 0.70 10.22 5.23
C GLU A 170 1.98 9.54 5.72
N MET A 171 2.02 8.21 5.77
CA MET A 171 3.22 7.45 6.13
C MET A 171 4.38 7.78 5.20
N LEU A 172 4.13 7.78 3.88
CA LEU A 172 5.15 8.07 2.86
C LEU A 172 5.76 9.47 3.01
N SER A 173 5.02 10.44 3.56
CA SER A 173 5.55 11.78 3.85
C SER A 173 6.55 11.82 5.02
N ALA A 174 6.57 10.79 5.87
CA ALA A 174 7.45 10.73 7.02
C ALA A 174 8.89 10.36 6.60
N LYS A 175 9.87 11.00 7.24
CA LYS A 175 11.31 10.72 7.04
C LYS A 175 11.68 9.27 7.33
N THR A 176 11.06 8.66 8.34
CA THR A 176 11.31 7.29 8.77
C THR A 176 9.97 6.61 9.04
N ILE A 177 9.83 5.39 8.53
CA ILE A 177 8.68 4.52 8.77
C ILE A 177 9.22 3.21 9.37
N ILE A 178 8.66 2.80 10.50
CA ILE A 178 9.03 1.56 11.20
C ILE A 178 7.77 0.74 11.40
N THR A 179 7.76 -0.49 10.90
CA THR A 179 6.73 -1.49 11.17
C THR A 179 7.18 -2.36 12.34
N ARG A 180 6.35 -2.48 13.37
CA ARG A 180 6.53 -3.41 14.47
C ARG A 180 5.51 -4.54 14.35
N TYR A 181 6.02 -5.75 14.20
CA TYR A 181 5.26 -6.99 14.28
C TYR A 181 5.18 -7.41 15.75
N SER A 182 3.98 -7.47 16.33
CA SER A 182 3.77 -7.83 17.74
C SER A 182 2.91 -9.09 17.84
N GLY A 183 3.45 -10.12 18.47
CA GLY A 183 2.76 -11.39 18.71
C GLY A 183 1.95 -11.42 20.00
N ALA A 184 0.94 -12.28 20.08
CA ALA A 184 0.13 -12.48 21.29
C ALA A 184 0.97 -13.02 22.46
N SER A 185 2.05 -13.74 22.17
CA SER A 185 3.06 -14.20 23.14
C SER A 185 3.93 -13.09 23.73
N GLY A 186 3.85 -11.87 23.18
CA GLY A 186 4.71 -10.74 23.54
C GLY A 186 6.00 -10.64 22.72
N ALA A 187 6.23 -11.55 21.76
CA ALA A 187 7.34 -11.43 20.81
C ALA A 187 7.18 -10.17 19.94
N GLN A 188 8.28 -9.47 19.67
CA GLN A 188 8.27 -8.25 18.85
C GLN A 188 9.44 -8.21 17.88
N TYR A 189 9.21 -7.64 16.70
CA TYR A 189 10.23 -7.37 15.71
C TYR A 189 9.97 -6.04 15.00
N ASP A 190 11.01 -5.21 14.88
CA ASP A 190 10.94 -3.91 14.19
C ASP A 190 11.64 -3.99 12.83
N TYR A 191 10.93 -3.57 11.79
CA TYR A 191 11.43 -3.42 10.43
C TYR A 191 11.34 -1.95 10.00
N THR A 192 12.47 -1.37 9.59
CA THR A 192 12.49 -0.01 9.04
C THR A 192 12.35 -0.07 7.53
N TRP A 193 11.40 0.69 6.98
CA TRP A 193 11.14 0.70 5.55
C TRP A 193 12.35 1.21 4.77
N THR A 194 12.68 0.49 3.71
CA THR A 194 13.68 0.86 2.72
C THR A 194 13.10 1.83 1.69
N ALA A 195 13.95 2.33 0.79
CA ALA A 195 13.50 3.11 -0.35
C ALA A 195 12.61 2.28 -1.30
N ASP A 196 12.89 0.98 -1.42
CA ASP A 196 12.12 0.09 -2.28
C ASP A 196 10.71 -0.15 -1.72
N ASP A 197 10.58 -0.33 -0.39
CA ASP A 197 9.28 -0.47 0.26
C ASP A 197 8.42 0.79 0.00
N ARG A 198 9.01 1.97 0.19
CA ARG A 198 8.34 3.24 -0.06
C ARG A 198 7.90 3.38 -1.51
N GLN A 199 8.80 3.09 -2.45
CA GLN A 199 8.51 3.21 -3.87
C GLN A 199 7.38 2.26 -4.30
N ALA A 200 7.41 1.03 -3.81
CA ALA A 200 6.39 0.04 -4.13
C ALA A 200 5.00 0.44 -3.59
N VAL A 201 4.92 0.99 -2.38
CA VAL A 201 3.67 1.53 -1.84
C VAL A 201 3.21 2.77 -2.62
N THR A 202 4.12 3.68 -2.97
CA THR A 202 3.80 4.85 -3.82
C THR A 202 3.23 4.42 -5.17
N ASP A 203 3.85 3.44 -5.84
CA ASP A 203 3.39 2.96 -7.14
C ASP A 203 2.00 2.30 -7.06
N MET A 204 1.72 1.52 -6.01
CA MET A 204 0.40 0.92 -5.78
C MET A 204 -0.68 1.97 -5.49
N VAL A 205 -0.39 2.96 -4.65
CA VAL A 205 -1.32 4.07 -4.35
C VAL A 205 -1.61 4.88 -5.61
N ASN A 206 -0.60 5.16 -6.43
CA ASN A 206 -0.78 5.86 -7.70
C ASN A 206 -1.62 5.05 -8.70
N LEU A 207 -1.40 3.75 -8.77
CA LEU A 207 -2.20 2.86 -9.61
C LEU A 207 -3.66 2.84 -9.15
N TYR A 208 -3.91 2.77 -7.85
CA TYR A 208 -5.26 2.84 -7.28
C TYR A 208 -5.98 4.12 -7.69
N ASP A 209 -5.34 5.28 -7.51
CA ASP A 209 -5.94 6.57 -7.84
C ASP A 209 -6.30 6.67 -9.34
N LEU A 210 -5.42 6.19 -10.22
CA LEU A 210 -5.67 6.13 -11.65
C LEU A 210 -6.81 5.16 -12.01
N LEU A 211 -6.86 3.99 -11.36
CA LEU A 211 -7.92 3.02 -11.58
C LEU A 211 -9.27 3.61 -11.14
N VAL A 212 -9.36 4.19 -9.93
CA VAL A 212 -10.59 4.80 -9.42
C VAL A 212 -11.09 5.93 -10.34
N ALA A 213 -10.18 6.78 -10.84
CA ALA A 213 -10.54 7.89 -11.72
C ALA A 213 -11.00 7.45 -13.12
N ALA A 214 -10.46 6.35 -13.65
CA ALA A 214 -10.79 5.84 -14.97
C ALA A 214 -12.18 5.16 -15.00
N SER A 215 -12.90 5.30 -16.11
CA SER A 215 -14.12 4.54 -16.36
C SER A 215 -13.80 3.04 -16.59
N PRO A 216 -14.76 2.12 -16.43
CA PRO A 216 -14.56 0.71 -16.75
C PRO A 216 -14.02 0.48 -18.18
N GLU A 217 -14.49 1.26 -19.15
CA GLU A 217 -14.04 1.17 -20.55
C GLU A 217 -12.59 1.63 -20.73
N VAL A 218 -12.18 2.69 -20.03
CA VAL A 218 -10.79 3.15 -20.04
C VAL A 218 -9.87 2.12 -19.39
N ARG A 219 -10.28 1.56 -18.24
CA ARG A 219 -9.55 0.47 -17.58
C ARG A 219 -9.40 -0.74 -18.52
N GLU A 220 -10.49 -1.13 -19.18
CA GLU A 220 -10.48 -2.23 -20.14
C GLU A 220 -9.48 -2.00 -21.27
N LYS A 221 -9.48 -0.80 -21.88
CA LYS A 221 -8.50 -0.41 -22.92
C LYS A 221 -7.05 -0.42 -22.41
N ALA A 222 -6.83 -0.11 -21.14
CA ALA A 222 -5.50 -0.14 -20.53
C ALA A 222 -5.02 -1.57 -20.26
N LEU A 223 -5.92 -2.47 -19.86
CA LEU A 223 -5.63 -3.83 -19.42
C LEU A 223 -5.59 -4.85 -20.57
N ARG A 224 -6.41 -4.63 -21.61
CA ARG A 224 -6.40 -5.42 -22.83
C ARG A 224 -5.44 -4.76 -23.83
N ASN A 225 -4.34 -5.43 -24.16
CA ASN A 225 -3.52 -5.08 -25.32
C ASN A 225 -4.11 -5.66 -26.61
#